data_AF-A0A0D0D7W8-F1
#
_entry.id   AF-A0A0D0D7W8-F1
#
_cell.length_a   1.000
_cell.length_b   1.000
_cell.length_c   1.000
_cell.angle_alpha   90.00
_cell.angle_beta   90.00
_cell.angle_gamma   90.00
#
_symmetry.space_group_name_H-M   'P 1'
#
loop_
_entity.id
_entity.type
_entity.pdbx_description
1 polymer ?
#
loop_
_entity_poly.entity_id
_entity_poly.type
_entity_poly.pdbx_seq_one_letter_code
_entity_poly.pdbx_strand_id
1 'polypeptide(L)'
;MSRGARTDTSSHLDKDPSLCLRHTLENNADSGSSTPRPTPSDNQVMTQNEIISPARAFFVRALALLCACSLSVGSHYASHTLGPLKSRLARELGTSNTEFSLLISAFSLNGTWTPLVGGVMASKLGTTLASVFATGIVLLGQVLLLVGETQQNVRLMAFGLFVYGLGVSPLAVVQESIIVRFFNSHGLGVSMALGLVAGKCASFVSARTSYFLSVVFGRHAPFYTSTALTGLSFANNLIYMFASHWLVRGSGTTLEASELRNEARRRAVYSISEALALQKVAKKRHVKLKDVPLLGDVFWAYIGLNVLCGIVWAPFTHLAASILEKRYDLSEATASAQASYLLVGSMILYPASGYLVDHLKHPQATIGMFMLSSLLTVLCYVWLAAPPQWTRSPLPGIFSFASGVGFSPLLLVIIVPTIVPLKYVSTTLGVHKALEQTGSTIFQTLAGIWLDHAKHYLKSPEREDGDAIGYLLYAFMFFNVLQLISLAGLSHLDKCRRGIDRHPYCPEDLNATSPDSASISATQQNSPPQRERTPLLTHPIALTSDQDLAAWGPGHNDNVCRSSERRRGCVYACLSVSFICIAWVLFLSTAWLRLRSKEERGAEPR
;
A
#
# COMPACT_ATOMS: atom_id res chain seq x y z
N MET A 1 59.96 -29.09 -38.38
CA MET A 1 59.49 -29.56 -39.70
C MET A 1 58.67 -30.82 -39.50
N SER A 2 57.48 -30.87 -40.11
CA SER A 2 56.63 -32.03 -40.43
C SER A 2 56.11 -32.91 -39.26
N ARG A 3 54.86 -32.69 -38.81
CA ARG A 3 53.59 -33.36 -39.20
C ARG A 3 53.28 -34.59 -38.32
N GLY A 4 52.29 -34.45 -37.46
CA GLY A 4 51.56 -35.56 -36.83
C GLY A 4 50.09 -35.53 -37.28
N ALA A 5 49.57 -36.67 -37.74
CA ALA A 5 48.16 -36.88 -38.04
C ALA A 5 47.79 -38.37 -37.94
N ARG A 6 46.67 -38.63 -37.22
CA ARG A 6 45.70 -39.74 -37.36
C ARG A 6 46.17 -41.17 -37.06
N THR A 7 45.36 -42.14 -36.64
CA THR A 7 44.04 -42.34 -36.01
C THR A 7 43.99 -43.85 -35.64
N ASP A 8 42.98 -44.26 -34.87
CA ASP A 8 42.30 -45.56 -34.92
C ASP A 8 42.66 -46.71 -33.95
N THR A 9 41.64 -46.97 -33.11
CA THR A 9 40.91 -48.24 -32.88
C THR A 9 41.48 -49.43 -32.11
N SER A 10 40.67 -49.78 -31.10
CA SER A 10 40.13 -51.09 -30.71
C SER A 10 41.05 -52.22 -30.22
N SER A 11 40.72 -52.67 -29.01
CA SER A 11 41.31 -53.78 -28.28
C SER A 11 40.31 -54.92 -28.08
N HIS A 12 40.77 -56.14 -28.41
CA HIS A 12 40.58 -57.45 -27.71
C HIS A 12 39.15 -58.05 -27.63
N LEU A 13 38.82 -59.22 -28.24
CA LEU A 13 39.17 -60.63 -27.89
C LEU A 13 39.14 -60.89 -26.37
N ASP A 14 38.42 -61.87 -25.80
CA ASP A 14 38.29 -63.26 -26.20
C ASP A 14 37.11 -63.95 -25.47
N LYS A 15 36.71 -65.12 -25.98
CA LYS A 15 35.64 -66.00 -25.49
C LYS A 15 36.16 -67.01 -24.45
N ASP A 16 35.31 -67.43 -23.51
CA ASP A 16 34.81 -68.82 -23.33
C ASP A 16 34.30 -69.15 -21.90
N PRO A 17 33.44 -70.19 -21.72
CA PRO A 17 32.44 -70.28 -20.66
C PRO A 17 32.56 -71.50 -19.71
N SER A 18 31.66 -71.51 -18.70
CA SER A 18 31.10 -72.68 -17.98
C SER A 18 31.90 -73.33 -16.82
N LEU A 19 31.32 -73.39 -15.61
CA LEU A 19 30.77 -74.59 -14.93
C LEU A 19 30.57 -74.39 -13.40
N CYS A 20 29.44 -74.94 -12.87
CA CYS A 20 29.18 -75.39 -11.48
C CYS A 20 29.15 -74.34 -10.33
N LEU A 21 28.32 -74.41 -9.29
CA LEU A 21 27.50 -75.48 -8.70
C LEU A 21 26.40 -74.86 -7.80
N ARG A 22 25.21 -75.47 -7.85
CA ARG A 22 24.04 -75.50 -6.93
C ARG A 22 24.13 -74.81 -5.55
N HIS A 23 23.07 -74.09 -5.16
CA HIS A 23 22.23 -74.44 -3.99
C HIS A 23 20.86 -73.72 -3.95
N THR A 24 19.80 -74.53 -3.75
CA THR A 24 18.48 -74.25 -3.11
C THR A 24 17.56 -73.15 -3.69
N LEU A 25 16.53 -73.48 -4.47
CA LEU A 25 15.17 -73.94 -4.08
C LEU A 25 14.37 -72.91 -3.26
N GLU A 26 13.43 -72.21 -3.92
CA GLU A 26 12.00 -72.37 -3.63
C GLU A 26 11.15 -71.78 -4.77
N ASN A 27 10.26 -72.63 -5.29
CA ASN A 27 9.25 -72.31 -6.29
C ASN A 27 8.07 -71.61 -5.63
N ASN A 28 7.52 -70.58 -6.29
CA ASN A 28 6.09 -70.56 -6.52
C ASN A 28 5.80 -69.90 -7.86
N ALA A 29 5.14 -70.69 -8.71
CA ALA A 29 4.65 -70.28 -10.01
C ALA A 29 3.37 -69.46 -9.82
N ASP A 30 3.25 -68.35 -10.56
CA ASP A 30 1.98 -68.07 -11.22
C ASP A 30 2.18 -67.26 -12.49
N SER A 31 1.16 -67.38 -13.33
CA SER A 31 1.20 -67.43 -14.78
C SER A 31 0.98 -66.06 -15.45
N GLY A 32 1.24 -66.02 -16.75
CA GLY A 32 1.55 -64.80 -17.50
C GLY A 32 0.42 -63.79 -17.71
N SER A 33 0.81 -62.53 -17.92
CA SER A 33 0.26 -61.71 -19.00
C SER A 33 1.21 -60.55 -19.32
N SER A 34 1.47 -60.41 -20.62
CA SER A 34 2.27 -59.38 -21.25
C SER A 34 1.68 -57.98 -21.06
N THR A 35 2.45 -57.06 -20.49
CA THR A 35 2.19 -55.61 -20.60
C THR A 35 3.48 -54.90 -21.04
N PRO A 36 3.40 -53.94 -21.99
CA PRO A 36 4.58 -53.23 -22.46
C PRO A 36 5.08 -52.26 -21.38
N ARG A 37 6.39 -52.23 -21.13
CA ARG A 37 7.03 -51.22 -20.29
C ARG A 37 6.73 -49.82 -20.85
N PRO A 38 6.17 -48.88 -20.06
CA PRO A 38 6.22 -47.49 -20.45
C PRO A 38 7.65 -46.97 -20.27
N THR A 39 8.18 -46.37 -21.34
CA THR A 39 9.34 -45.48 -21.32
C THR A 39 9.17 -44.41 -20.22
N PRO A 40 10.24 -44.00 -19.51
CA PRO A 40 10.11 -42.98 -18.48
C PRO A 40 9.74 -41.66 -19.15
N SER A 41 8.52 -41.20 -18.91
CA SER A 41 8.05 -39.88 -19.29
C SER A 41 8.65 -38.84 -18.34
N ASP A 42 9.25 -37.81 -18.93
CA ASP A 42 9.84 -36.61 -18.32
C ASP A 42 8.80 -35.75 -17.55
N ASN A 43 8.20 -36.29 -16.48
CA ASN A 43 7.24 -35.54 -15.65
C ASN A 43 7.23 -35.97 -14.18
N GLN A 44 8.41 -36.24 -13.60
CA GLN A 44 8.58 -36.28 -12.15
C GLN A 44 9.80 -35.46 -11.73
N VAL A 45 9.76 -34.15 -11.95
CA VAL A 45 10.42 -33.25 -11.00
C VAL A 45 9.57 -33.30 -9.73
N MET A 46 10.04 -34.12 -8.80
CA MET A 46 9.55 -34.27 -7.45
C MET A 46 9.51 -32.90 -6.77
N THR A 47 8.41 -32.16 -6.89
CA THR A 47 8.05 -31.12 -5.92
C THR A 47 7.73 -31.83 -4.63
N GLN A 48 8.76 -32.00 -3.80
CA GLN A 48 8.62 -32.28 -2.40
C GLN A 48 7.93 -31.05 -1.77
N ASN A 49 6.62 -30.96 -1.95
CA ASN A 49 5.78 -30.12 -1.12
C ASN A 49 5.88 -30.71 0.28
N GLU A 50 6.79 -30.19 1.11
CA GLU A 50 6.57 -30.27 2.55
C GLU A 50 5.13 -29.80 2.77
N ILE A 51 4.27 -30.68 3.26
CA ILE A 51 2.91 -30.32 3.67
C ILE A 51 3.11 -29.42 4.90
N ILE A 52 3.26 -28.11 4.65
CA ILE A 52 3.42 -27.12 5.70
C ILE A 52 2.16 -27.21 6.55
N SER A 53 2.30 -27.57 7.82
CA SER A 53 1.15 -27.64 8.71
C SER A 53 0.46 -26.27 8.78
N PRO A 54 -0.88 -26.22 8.72
CA PRO A 54 -1.61 -24.95 8.68
C PRO A 54 -1.33 -24.08 9.92
N ALA A 55 -1.09 -24.73 11.07
CA ALA A 55 -0.68 -24.07 12.30
C ALA A 55 0.70 -23.39 12.19
N ARG A 56 1.69 -24.05 11.56
CA ARG A 56 3.02 -23.46 11.32
C ARG A 56 2.92 -22.28 10.36
N ALA A 57 2.15 -22.40 9.28
CA ALA A 57 1.94 -21.31 8.34
C ALA A 57 1.26 -20.09 9.01
N PHE A 58 0.26 -20.32 9.86
CA PHE A 58 -0.39 -19.26 10.64
C PHE A 58 0.60 -18.58 11.59
N PHE A 59 1.37 -19.35 12.36
CA PHE A 59 2.37 -18.82 13.29
C PHE A 59 3.42 -17.96 12.58
N VAL A 60 3.93 -18.44 11.44
CA VAL A 60 4.92 -17.72 10.63
C VAL A 60 4.34 -16.42 10.06
N ARG A 61 3.08 -16.42 9.60
CA ARG A 61 2.40 -15.21 9.14
C ARG A 61 2.18 -14.22 10.28
N ALA A 62 1.74 -14.68 11.45
CA ALA A 62 1.58 -13.84 12.64
C ALA A 62 2.90 -13.19 13.06
N LEU A 63 4.02 -13.93 12.99
CA LEU A 63 5.35 -13.37 13.24
C LEU A 63 5.75 -12.32 12.19
N ALA A 64 5.48 -12.57 10.91
CA ALA A 64 5.72 -11.60 9.85
C ALA A 64 4.89 -10.31 10.03
N LEU A 65 3.63 -10.43 10.49
CA LEU A 65 2.79 -9.30 10.84
C LEU A 65 3.38 -8.51 12.02
N LEU A 66 3.81 -9.19 13.08
CA LEU A 66 4.45 -8.54 14.22
C LEU A 66 5.70 -7.75 13.80
N CYS A 67 6.53 -8.34 12.95
CA CYS A 67 7.67 -7.66 12.35
C CYS A 67 7.22 -6.41 11.57
N ALA A 68 6.24 -6.56 10.67
CA ALA A 68 5.73 -5.45 9.85
C ALA A 68 5.15 -4.31 10.74
N CYS A 69 4.37 -4.63 11.78
CA CYS A 69 3.88 -3.66 12.75
C CYS A 69 5.04 -2.92 13.42
N SER A 70 6.07 -3.65 13.87
CA SER A 70 7.23 -3.09 14.57
C SER A 70 8.04 -2.10 13.73
N LEU A 71 8.02 -2.22 12.39
CA LEU A 71 8.69 -1.28 11.47
C LEU A 71 8.15 0.15 11.63
N SER A 72 6.84 0.28 11.84
CA SER A 72 6.13 1.55 11.83
C SER A 72 6.17 2.28 13.17
N VAL A 73 6.23 1.54 14.29
CA VAL A 73 6.09 2.07 15.66
C VAL A 73 7.06 3.22 15.96
N GLY A 74 8.36 3.04 15.70
CA GLY A 74 9.36 4.07 15.95
C GLY A 74 9.12 5.34 15.14
N SER A 75 8.81 5.19 13.84
CA SER A 75 8.50 6.33 12.98
C SER A 75 7.22 7.06 13.44
N HIS A 76 6.15 6.33 13.74
CA HIS A 76 4.89 6.94 14.15
C HIS A 76 4.97 7.69 15.48
N TYR A 77 5.77 7.19 16.42
CA TYR A 77 6.08 7.89 17.67
C TYR A 77 6.90 9.16 17.40
N ALA A 78 7.99 9.05 16.64
CA ALA A 78 8.86 10.19 16.33
C ALA A 78 8.12 11.34 15.64
N SER A 79 7.27 11.02 14.66
CA SER A 79 6.48 12.00 13.91
C SER A 79 5.55 12.84 14.79
N HIS A 80 5.13 12.33 15.96
CA HIS A 80 4.17 12.99 16.84
C HIS A 80 4.80 13.55 18.13
N THR A 81 6.14 13.46 18.26
CA THR A 81 6.85 13.93 19.45
C THR A 81 6.96 15.46 19.49
N LEU A 82 7.09 16.12 18.34
CA LEU A 82 7.30 17.58 18.26
C LEU A 82 6.06 18.41 18.62
N GLY A 83 4.86 17.93 18.30
CA GLY A 83 3.61 18.65 18.54
C GLY A 83 3.43 19.08 20.02
N PRO A 84 3.46 18.13 20.97
CA PRO A 84 3.35 18.42 22.41
C PRO A 84 4.49 19.28 22.97
N LEU A 85 5.63 19.36 22.28
CA LEU A 85 6.82 20.07 22.75
C LEU A 85 6.95 21.49 22.19
N LYS A 86 6.00 21.97 21.37
CA LYS A 86 6.04 23.31 20.75
C LYS A 86 6.35 24.43 21.74
N SER A 87 5.57 24.53 22.82
CA SER A 87 5.73 25.60 23.83
C SER A 87 7.05 25.51 24.59
N ARG A 88 7.57 24.29 24.79
CA ARG A 88 8.85 24.04 25.45
C ARG A 88 10.02 24.41 24.55
N LEU A 89 10.01 24.00 23.28
CA LEU A 89 11.01 24.40 22.29
C LEU A 89 11.07 25.92 22.16
N ALA A 90 9.94 26.62 22.20
CA ALA A 90 9.89 28.08 22.16
C ALA A 90 10.58 28.70 23.39
N ARG A 91 10.33 28.16 24.58
CA ARG A 91 10.89 28.69 25.84
C ARG A 91 12.37 28.35 26.04
N GLU A 92 12.81 27.15 25.66
CA GLU A 92 14.13 26.62 25.99
C GLU A 92 15.17 26.80 24.87
N LEU A 93 14.75 26.76 23.61
CA LEU A 93 15.62 27.03 22.45
C LEU A 93 15.42 28.45 21.88
N GLY A 94 14.47 29.22 22.42
CA GLY A 94 14.11 30.53 21.88
C GLY A 94 13.46 30.45 20.48
N THR A 95 12.97 29.27 20.09
CA THR A 95 12.44 29.08 18.73
C THR A 95 11.22 29.96 18.49
N SER A 96 11.27 30.69 17.39
CA SER A 96 10.10 31.43 16.90
C SER A 96 9.03 30.46 16.38
N ASN A 97 7.77 30.91 16.36
CA ASN A 97 6.69 30.14 15.73
C ASN A 97 7.02 29.75 14.27
N THR A 98 7.80 30.59 13.56
CA THR A 98 8.22 30.32 12.19
C THR A 98 9.26 29.21 12.10
N GLU A 99 10.22 29.16 13.02
CA GLU A 99 11.19 28.08 13.09
C GLU A 99 10.52 26.74 13.43
N PHE A 100 9.56 26.75 14.34
CA PHE A 100 8.76 25.56 14.62
C PHE A 100 7.97 25.11 13.39
N SER A 101 7.32 26.04 12.67
CA SER A 101 6.66 25.73 11.41
C SER A 101 7.61 25.21 10.34
N LEU A 102 8.86 25.70 10.29
CA LEU A 102 9.90 25.20 9.38
C LEU A 102 10.25 23.74 9.69
N LEU A 103 10.40 23.38 10.98
CA LEU A 103 10.65 22.00 11.40
C LEU A 103 9.54 21.05 10.91
N ILE A 104 8.28 21.43 11.12
CA ILE A 104 7.13 20.62 10.68
C ILE A 104 7.04 20.56 9.15
N SER A 105 7.33 21.65 8.46
CA SER A 105 7.26 21.71 6.99
C SER A 105 8.36 20.87 6.33
N ALA A 106 9.55 20.81 6.95
CA ALA A 106 10.71 20.09 6.43
C ALA A 106 10.44 18.59 6.22
N PHE A 107 9.66 17.95 7.12
CA PHE A 107 9.29 16.55 6.94
C PHE A 107 8.03 16.38 6.08
N SER A 108 7.04 17.28 6.21
CA SER A 108 5.71 17.12 5.57
C SER A 108 5.77 17.17 4.04
N LEU A 109 6.63 18.03 3.48
CA LEU A 109 6.75 18.22 2.04
C LEU A 109 7.27 16.97 1.31
N ASN A 110 8.06 16.14 1.97
CA ASN A 110 8.56 14.88 1.41
C ASN A 110 7.43 13.88 1.09
N GLY A 111 6.30 13.96 1.80
CA GLY A 111 5.15 13.07 1.60
C GLY A 111 4.54 13.09 0.19
N THR A 112 4.80 14.13 -0.60
CA THR A 112 4.25 14.28 -1.97
C THR A 112 4.92 13.40 -3.02
N TRP A 113 6.19 13.01 -2.83
CA TRP A 113 6.97 12.30 -3.86
C TRP A 113 7.72 11.08 -3.34
N THR A 114 8.15 11.07 -2.07
CA THR A 114 8.90 9.94 -1.52
C THR A 114 8.10 8.63 -1.48
N PRO A 115 6.76 8.59 -1.31
CA PRO A 115 6.02 7.34 -1.45
C PRO A 115 6.19 6.68 -2.82
N LEU A 116 6.31 7.47 -3.91
CA LEU A 116 6.57 6.94 -5.25
C LEU A 116 7.91 6.20 -5.28
N VAL A 117 8.94 6.80 -4.69
CA VAL A 117 10.27 6.19 -4.57
C VAL A 117 10.18 4.90 -3.77
N GLY A 118 9.45 4.90 -2.64
CA GLY A 118 9.22 3.70 -1.83
C GLY A 118 8.54 2.58 -2.61
N GLY A 119 7.50 2.89 -3.39
CA GLY A 119 6.78 1.92 -4.20
C GLY A 119 7.60 1.34 -5.36
N VAL A 120 8.48 2.14 -5.98
CA VAL A 120 9.43 1.69 -7.00
C VAL A 120 10.58 0.88 -6.40
N MET A 121 11.07 1.30 -5.24
CA MET A 121 12.14 0.62 -4.51
C MET A 121 11.68 -0.78 -4.08
N ALA A 122 10.49 -0.88 -3.48
CA ALA A 122 9.87 -2.14 -3.11
C ALA A 122 9.62 -3.05 -4.31
N SER A 123 9.18 -2.50 -5.45
CA SER A 123 8.87 -3.32 -6.63
C SER A 123 10.10 -3.82 -7.39
N LYS A 124 11.24 -3.11 -7.31
CA LYS A 124 12.49 -3.49 -8.00
C LYS A 124 13.48 -4.24 -7.12
N LEU A 125 13.72 -3.75 -5.89
CA LEU A 125 14.70 -4.33 -4.96
C LEU A 125 14.07 -5.44 -4.10
N GLY A 126 12.74 -5.45 -4.00
CA GLY A 126 11.99 -6.28 -3.09
C GLY A 126 11.68 -5.57 -1.76
N THR A 127 10.67 -6.05 -1.04
CA THR A 127 10.17 -5.41 0.18
C THR A 127 11.16 -5.46 1.33
N THR A 128 11.95 -6.53 1.46
CA THR A 128 12.94 -6.68 2.53
C THR A 128 14.09 -5.68 2.44
N LEU A 129 14.70 -5.50 1.26
CA LEU A 129 15.77 -4.52 1.10
C LEU A 129 15.22 -3.08 1.17
N ALA A 130 14.04 -2.85 0.58
CA ALA A 130 13.37 -1.56 0.65
C ALA A 130 13.06 -1.15 2.10
N SER A 131 12.65 -2.09 2.97
CA SER A 131 12.37 -1.77 4.37
C SER A 131 13.65 -1.36 5.11
N VAL A 132 14.78 -2.03 4.86
CA VAL A 132 16.08 -1.71 5.49
C VAL A 132 16.55 -0.32 5.09
N PHE A 133 16.47 0.02 3.81
CA PHE A 133 16.79 1.39 3.37
C PHE A 133 15.87 2.43 4.00
N ALA A 134 14.55 2.20 4.00
CA ALA A 134 13.59 3.14 4.55
C ALA A 134 13.77 3.35 6.07
N THR A 135 13.87 2.27 6.84
CA THR A 135 14.11 2.33 8.30
C THR A 135 15.49 2.91 8.65
N GLY A 136 16.51 2.66 7.83
CA GLY A 136 17.85 3.25 8.01
C GLY A 136 17.86 4.77 7.81
N ILE A 137 17.16 5.27 6.78
CA ILE A 137 17.00 6.71 6.56
C ILE A 137 16.20 7.36 7.71
N VAL A 138 15.14 6.71 8.18
CA VAL A 138 14.36 7.17 9.35
C VAL A 138 15.25 7.28 10.58
N LEU A 139 16.05 6.25 10.88
CA LEU A 139 16.96 6.26 12.03
C LEU A 139 18.02 7.36 11.90
N LEU A 140 18.62 7.52 10.72
CA LEU A 140 19.61 8.57 10.46
C LEU A 140 19.01 9.96 10.69
N GLY A 141 17.83 10.24 10.13
CA GLY A 141 17.14 11.52 10.32
C GLY A 141 16.80 11.78 11.80
N GLN A 142 16.39 10.74 12.53
CA GLN A 142 16.07 10.85 13.95
C GLN A 142 17.32 11.09 14.81
N VAL A 143 18.45 10.45 14.50
CA VAL A 143 19.74 10.73 15.16
C VAL A 143 20.18 12.17 14.89
N LEU A 144 20.06 12.65 13.65
CA LEU A 144 20.37 14.05 13.31
C LEU A 144 19.46 15.04 14.07
N LEU A 145 18.18 14.73 14.22
CA LEU A 145 17.24 15.52 15.01
C LEU A 145 17.67 15.57 16.49
N LEU A 146 18.03 14.43 17.08
CA LEU A 146 18.54 14.34 18.45
C LEU A 146 19.83 15.17 18.61
N VAL A 147 20.80 15.02 17.70
CA VAL A 147 22.04 15.80 17.74
C VAL A 147 21.74 17.30 17.61
N GLY A 148 20.85 17.69 16.70
CA GLY A 148 20.40 19.08 16.54
C GLY A 148 19.79 19.65 17.81
N GLU A 149 18.97 18.88 18.53
CA GLU A 149 18.35 19.32 19.78
C GLU A 149 19.39 19.43 20.92
N THR A 150 20.32 18.47 21.02
CA THR A 150 21.40 18.53 22.03
C THR A 150 22.31 19.75 21.84
N GLN A 151 22.61 20.08 20.58
CA GLN A 151 23.39 21.26 20.20
C GLN A 151 22.57 22.57 20.16
N GLN A 152 21.27 22.52 20.45
CA GLN A 152 20.33 23.63 20.34
C GLN A 152 20.35 24.32 18.96
N ASN A 153 20.65 23.56 17.90
CA ASN A 153 20.75 24.04 16.53
C ASN A 153 19.50 23.67 15.71
N VAL A 154 18.59 24.63 15.61
CA VAL A 154 17.31 24.49 14.90
C VAL A 154 17.49 24.12 13.42
N ARG A 155 18.55 24.60 12.77
CA ARG A 155 18.83 24.28 11.35
C ARG A 155 19.20 22.80 11.19
N LEU A 156 19.99 22.27 12.11
CA LEU A 156 20.34 20.85 12.14
C LEU A 156 19.11 19.99 12.46
N MET A 157 18.23 20.45 13.36
CA MET A 157 16.94 19.79 13.62
C MET A 157 16.05 19.75 12.37
N ALA A 158 15.97 20.87 11.63
CA ALA A 158 15.20 20.94 10.38
C ALA A 158 15.77 19.99 9.31
N PHE A 159 17.10 19.94 9.17
CA PHE A 159 17.75 18.98 8.29
C PHE A 159 17.51 17.52 8.70
N GLY A 160 17.58 17.22 10.00
CA GLY A 160 17.24 15.91 10.54
C GLY A 160 15.81 15.50 10.22
N LEU A 161 14.84 16.40 10.38
CA LEU A 161 13.43 16.18 10.02
C LEU A 161 13.21 16.02 8.52
N PHE A 162 13.95 16.75 7.70
CA PHE A 162 13.94 16.55 6.25
C PHE A 162 14.40 15.14 5.89
N VAL A 163 15.58 14.70 6.38
CA VAL A 163 16.11 13.35 6.14
C VAL A 163 15.16 12.28 6.68
N TYR A 164 14.62 12.48 7.87
CA TYR A 164 13.63 11.60 8.48
C TYR A 164 12.39 11.45 7.59
N GLY A 165 11.84 12.55 7.07
CA GLY A 165 10.71 12.56 6.14
C GLY A 165 10.97 11.81 4.82
N LEU A 166 12.23 11.74 4.36
CA LEU A 166 12.61 10.93 3.20
C LEU A 166 12.37 9.44 3.43
N GLY A 167 12.45 8.96 4.67
CA GLY A 167 12.29 7.55 5.01
C GLY A 167 10.86 7.16 5.44
N VAL A 168 10.13 8.05 6.12
CA VAL A 168 8.82 7.72 6.71
C VAL A 168 7.78 7.30 5.67
N SER A 169 7.63 8.06 4.58
CA SER A 169 6.59 7.76 3.61
C SER A 169 6.89 6.51 2.78
N PRO A 170 8.15 6.26 2.32
CA PRO A 170 8.54 4.96 1.77
C PRO A 170 8.33 3.80 2.73
N LEU A 171 8.64 3.98 4.02
CA LEU A 171 8.49 2.94 5.03
C LEU A 171 7.03 2.48 5.14
N ALA A 172 6.08 3.41 5.13
CA ALA A 172 4.65 3.09 5.14
C ALA A 172 4.24 2.25 3.91
N VAL A 173 4.71 2.62 2.71
CA VAL A 173 4.43 1.86 1.46
C VAL A 173 5.00 0.44 1.54
N VAL A 174 6.22 0.29 2.05
CA VAL A 174 6.88 -1.01 2.20
C VAL A 174 6.16 -1.88 3.23
N GLN A 175 5.82 -1.32 4.39
CA GLN A 175 5.06 -2.03 5.44
C GLN A 175 3.74 -2.58 4.90
N GLU A 176 2.93 -1.73 4.26
CA GLU A 176 1.65 -2.14 3.68
C GLU A 176 1.84 -3.21 2.59
N SER A 177 2.89 -3.08 1.78
CA SER A 177 3.25 -4.09 0.77
C SER A 177 3.60 -5.44 1.38
N ILE A 178 4.35 -5.46 2.51
CA ILE A 178 4.67 -6.69 3.24
C ILE A 178 3.39 -7.35 3.74
N ILE A 179 2.49 -6.58 4.36
CA ILE A 179 1.22 -7.12 4.88
C ILE A 179 0.36 -7.69 3.74
N VAL A 180 0.20 -6.95 2.63
CA VAL A 180 -0.53 -7.45 1.46
C VAL A 180 0.10 -8.74 0.96
N ARG A 181 1.42 -8.78 0.82
CA ARG A 181 2.13 -9.95 0.31
C ARG A 181 1.88 -11.21 1.15
N PHE A 182 1.92 -11.12 2.48
CA PHE A 182 1.77 -12.28 3.37
C PHE A 182 0.31 -12.70 3.62
N PHE A 183 -0.65 -11.76 3.49
CA PHE A 183 -2.05 -11.97 3.89
C PHE A 183 -3.08 -11.82 2.77
N ASN A 184 -2.68 -11.57 1.51
CA ASN A 184 -3.61 -11.40 0.38
C ASN A 184 -4.66 -12.53 0.24
N SER A 185 -4.31 -13.76 0.62
CA SER A 185 -5.20 -14.93 0.56
C SER A 185 -5.73 -15.38 1.93
N HIS A 186 -5.36 -14.70 3.02
CA HIS A 186 -5.62 -15.14 4.39
C HIS A 186 -5.91 -13.94 5.30
N GLY A 187 -7.12 -13.40 5.31
CA GLY A 187 -7.51 -12.34 6.25
C GLY A 187 -6.69 -11.04 6.08
N LEU A 188 -6.69 -10.49 4.86
CA LEU A 188 -5.94 -9.28 4.52
C LEU A 188 -6.44 -8.07 5.30
N GLY A 189 -7.75 -7.93 5.46
CA GLY A 189 -8.39 -6.78 6.10
C GLY A 189 -7.99 -6.64 7.56
N VAL A 190 -8.11 -7.71 8.35
CA VAL A 190 -7.71 -7.72 9.77
C VAL A 190 -6.21 -7.47 9.91
N SER A 191 -5.38 -8.08 9.06
CA SER A 191 -3.93 -7.92 9.14
C SER A 191 -3.48 -6.50 8.81
N MET A 192 -4.08 -5.89 7.78
CA MET A 192 -3.83 -4.48 7.45
C MET A 192 -4.35 -3.55 8.56
N ALA A 193 -5.52 -3.84 9.13
CA ALA A 193 -6.07 -3.09 10.24
C ALA A 193 -5.12 -3.09 11.45
N LEU A 194 -4.61 -4.26 11.85
CA LEU A 194 -3.66 -4.39 12.96
C LEU A 194 -2.36 -3.61 12.68
N GLY A 195 -1.85 -3.66 11.44
CA GLY A 195 -0.69 -2.89 11.01
C GLY A 195 -0.87 -1.38 11.16
N LEU A 196 -2.01 -0.85 10.71
CA LEU A 196 -2.32 0.58 10.81
C LEU A 196 -2.63 1.02 12.25
N VAL A 197 -3.35 0.19 13.02
CA VAL A 197 -3.63 0.46 14.44
C VAL A 197 -2.35 0.55 15.25
N ALA A 198 -1.38 -0.34 15.02
CA ALA A 198 -0.08 -0.30 15.71
C ALA A 198 0.62 1.06 15.54
N GLY A 199 0.63 1.60 14.32
CA GLY A 199 1.15 2.94 14.04
C GLY A 199 0.35 4.06 14.75
N LYS A 200 -0.99 4.01 14.69
CA LYS A 200 -1.86 5.01 15.36
C LYS A 200 -1.70 4.99 16.88
N CYS A 201 -1.60 3.81 17.49
CA CYS A 201 -1.33 3.65 18.92
C CYS A 201 0.02 4.26 19.29
N ALA A 202 1.08 4.02 18.49
CA ALA A 202 2.38 4.64 18.73
C ALA A 202 2.33 6.18 18.67
N SER A 203 1.58 6.75 17.72
CA SER A 203 1.34 8.20 17.62
C SER A 203 0.58 8.75 18.84
N PHE A 204 -0.45 8.05 19.33
CA PHE A 204 -1.19 8.45 20.52
C PHE A 204 -0.33 8.41 21.79
N VAL A 205 0.43 7.33 21.96
CA VAL A 205 1.36 7.17 23.10
C VAL A 205 2.41 8.28 23.07
N SER A 206 2.95 8.65 21.90
CA SER A 206 3.84 9.82 21.76
C SER A 206 3.16 11.10 22.22
N ALA A 207 1.99 11.43 21.67
CA ALA A 207 1.29 12.67 22.01
C ALA A 207 1.05 12.83 23.53
N ARG A 208 0.79 11.73 24.25
CA ARG A 208 0.57 11.73 25.70
C ARG A 208 1.86 11.72 26.53
N THR A 209 2.88 10.98 26.09
CA THR A 209 4.09 10.78 26.89
C THR A 209 5.15 11.85 26.66
N SER A 210 5.23 12.45 25.47
CA SER A 210 6.33 13.35 25.12
C SER A 210 6.47 14.56 26.06
N TYR A 211 5.37 15.23 26.42
CA TYR A 211 5.44 16.34 27.38
C TYR A 211 5.82 15.86 28.79
N PHE A 212 5.16 14.81 29.29
CA PHE A 212 5.44 14.25 30.62
C PHE A 212 6.90 13.84 30.78
N LEU A 213 7.45 13.16 29.76
CA LEU A 213 8.84 12.72 29.76
C LEU A 213 9.82 13.89 29.81
N SER A 214 9.50 15.00 29.13
CA SER A 214 10.32 16.22 29.16
C SER A 214 10.36 16.90 30.54
N VAL A 215 9.30 16.76 31.33
CA VAL A 215 9.19 17.37 32.66
C VAL A 215 9.92 16.54 33.70
N VAL A 216 9.76 15.22 33.67
CA VAL A 216 10.28 14.30 34.69
C VAL A 216 11.75 13.95 34.45
N PHE A 217 12.11 13.61 33.22
CA PHE A 217 13.45 13.10 32.87
C PHE A 217 14.33 14.15 32.16
N GLY A 218 13.83 15.38 32.02
CA GLY A 218 14.54 16.49 31.39
C GLY A 218 14.29 16.63 29.89
N ARG A 219 14.76 17.74 29.32
CA ARG A 219 14.40 18.20 27.96
C ARG A 219 14.70 17.19 26.84
N HIS A 220 15.78 16.44 26.97
CA HIS A 220 16.26 15.52 25.94
C HIS A 220 15.51 14.18 25.92
N ALA A 221 14.83 13.82 27.02
CA ALA A 221 14.25 12.50 27.20
C ALA A 221 13.27 12.08 26.07
N PRO A 222 12.36 12.94 25.57
CA PRO A 222 11.46 12.58 24.47
C PRO A 222 12.21 12.24 23.18
N PHE A 223 13.31 12.94 22.90
CA PHE A 223 14.15 12.72 21.72
C PHE A 223 14.97 11.44 21.85
N TYR A 224 15.50 11.14 23.04
CA TYR A 224 16.15 9.86 23.32
C TYR A 224 15.18 8.69 23.18
N THR A 225 13.98 8.76 23.77
CA THR A 225 12.97 7.71 23.65
C THR A 225 12.54 7.50 22.20
N SER A 226 12.29 8.58 21.48
CA SER A 226 11.94 8.49 20.06
C SER A 226 13.07 7.86 19.23
N THR A 227 14.32 8.24 19.48
CA THR A 227 15.50 7.68 18.78
C THR A 227 15.70 6.21 19.13
N ALA A 228 15.58 5.83 20.40
CA ALA A 228 15.67 4.46 20.86
C ALA A 228 14.59 3.57 20.22
N LEU A 229 13.36 4.07 20.12
CA LEU A 229 12.26 3.33 19.50
C LEU A 229 12.46 3.18 17.99
N THR A 230 12.97 4.19 17.30
CA THR A 230 13.37 4.06 15.88
C THR A 230 14.53 3.09 15.69
N GLY A 231 15.50 3.07 16.62
CA GLY A 231 16.61 2.12 16.63
C GLY A 231 16.13 0.68 16.84
N LEU A 232 15.17 0.48 17.74
CA LEU A 232 14.52 -0.82 17.95
C LEU A 232 13.75 -1.27 16.71
N SER A 233 12.99 -0.39 16.05
CA SER A 233 12.33 -0.69 14.77
C SER A 233 13.33 -1.11 13.69
N PHE A 234 14.49 -0.43 13.60
CA PHE A 234 15.57 -0.80 12.67
C PHE A 234 16.19 -2.16 13.02
N ALA A 235 16.47 -2.42 14.30
CA ALA A 235 17.01 -3.71 14.75
C ALA A 235 16.03 -4.87 14.47
N ASN A 236 14.74 -4.69 14.77
CA ASN A 236 13.70 -5.66 14.45
C ASN A 236 13.58 -5.89 12.93
N ASN A 237 13.79 -4.86 12.12
CA ASN A 237 13.83 -5.00 10.67
C ASN A 237 15.05 -5.80 10.18
N LEU A 238 16.21 -5.66 10.82
CA LEU A 238 17.38 -6.51 10.53
C LEU A 238 17.08 -7.97 10.87
N ILE A 239 16.45 -8.23 12.02
CA ILE A 239 15.99 -9.58 12.40
C ILE A 239 15.01 -10.11 11.33
N TYR A 240 14.05 -9.30 10.90
CA TYR A 240 13.14 -9.64 9.81
C TYR A 240 13.89 -9.96 8.51
N MET A 241 14.93 -9.20 8.17
CA MET A 241 15.76 -9.46 6.98
C MET A 241 16.45 -10.84 7.07
N PHE A 242 17.06 -11.17 8.21
CA PHE A 242 17.69 -12.48 8.39
C PHE A 242 16.65 -13.63 8.42
N ALA A 243 15.50 -13.41 9.04
CA ALA A 243 14.41 -14.37 9.11
C ALA A 243 13.57 -14.44 7.82
N SER A 244 13.69 -13.48 6.91
CA SER A 244 12.79 -13.30 5.75
C SER A 244 12.70 -14.57 4.90
N HIS A 245 13.83 -15.20 4.62
CA HIS A 245 13.89 -16.42 3.84
C HIS A 245 13.19 -17.60 4.55
N TRP A 246 13.30 -17.69 5.87
CA TRP A 246 12.58 -18.68 6.67
C TRP A 246 11.07 -18.36 6.74
N LEU A 247 10.71 -17.08 6.92
CA LEU A 247 9.33 -16.60 6.96
C LEU A 247 8.60 -16.87 5.64
N VAL A 248 9.25 -16.60 4.50
CA VAL A 248 8.65 -16.80 3.17
C VAL A 248 8.46 -18.30 2.88
N ARG A 249 9.47 -19.14 3.18
CA ARG A 249 9.35 -20.60 3.02
C ARG A 249 8.30 -21.20 3.95
N GLY A 250 8.30 -20.81 5.23
CA GLY A 250 7.38 -21.33 6.25
C GLY A 250 5.93 -20.86 6.10
N SER A 251 5.68 -19.77 5.38
CA SER A 251 4.32 -19.26 5.10
C SER A 251 3.75 -19.70 3.75
N GLY A 252 4.55 -20.36 2.90
CA GLY A 252 4.17 -20.67 1.51
C GLY A 252 3.87 -19.43 0.66
N THR A 253 4.42 -18.26 1.04
CA THR A 253 4.14 -16.99 0.36
C THR A 253 4.86 -16.94 -0.99
N THR A 254 4.27 -16.28 -1.99
CA THR A 254 4.93 -16.14 -3.29
C THR A 254 6.23 -15.34 -3.16
N LEU A 255 7.30 -15.88 -3.74
CA LEU A 255 8.61 -15.23 -3.83
C LEU A 255 8.54 -13.99 -4.73
N GLU A 256 9.23 -12.93 -4.31
CA GLU A 256 9.41 -11.71 -5.09
C GLU A 256 10.40 -11.91 -6.26
N ALA A 257 10.40 -11.02 -7.25
CA ALA A 257 11.31 -11.11 -8.40
C ALA A 257 12.80 -11.05 -8.00
N SER A 258 13.14 -10.30 -6.95
CA SER A 258 14.51 -10.22 -6.41
C SER A 258 14.91 -11.51 -5.70
N GLU A 259 14.03 -12.07 -4.85
CA GLU A 259 14.23 -13.34 -4.17
C GLU A 259 14.33 -14.50 -5.16
N LEU A 260 13.48 -14.53 -6.20
CA LEU A 260 13.52 -15.53 -7.26
C LEU A 260 14.86 -15.50 -8.01
N ARG A 261 15.41 -14.30 -8.23
CA ARG A 261 16.71 -14.13 -8.87
C ARG A 261 17.85 -14.62 -7.98
N ASN A 262 17.76 -14.37 -6.68
CA ASN A 262 18.73 -14.86 -5.70
C ASN A 262 18.67 -16.39 -5.55
N GLU A 263 17.47 -16.96 -5.51
CA GLU A 263 17.25 -18.41 -5.48
C GLU A 263 17.75 -19.06 -6.78
N ALA A 264 17.47 -18.46 -7.95
CA ALA A 264 18.02 -18.91 -9.23
C ALA A 264 19.56 -18.92 -9.21
N ARG A 265 20.20 -17.88 -8.65
CA ARG A 265 21.66 -17.82 -8.52
C ARG A 265 22.20 -18.90 -7.58
N ARG A 266 21.51 -19.19 -6.47
CA ARG A 266 21.89 -20.28 -5.56
C ARG A 266 21.75 -21.64 -6.21
N ARG A 267 20.64 -21.88 -6.93
CA ARG A 267 20.38 -23.15 -7.62
C ARG A 267 21.22 -23.34 -8.87
N ALA A 268 21.71 -22.27 -9.49
CA ALA A 268 22.62 -22.37 -10.63
C ALA A 268 23.89 -23.18 -10.34
N VAL A 269 24.28 -23.30 -9.07
CA VAL A 269 25.41 -24.12 -8.62
C VAL A 269 25.11 -25.62 -8.73
N TYR A 270 23.85 -26.03 -8.58
CA TYR A 270 23.42 -27.44 -8.59
C TYR A 270 22.73 -27.84 -9.89
N SER A 271 21.87 -26.97 -10.44
CA SER A 271 21.00 -27.24 -11.58
C SER A 271 20.83 -26.01 -12.47
N ILE A 272 21.53 -25.98 -13.60
CA ILE A 272 21.44 -24.87 -14.57
C ILE A 272 20.03 -24.77 -15.17
N SER A 273 19.39 -25.90 -15.48
CA SER A 273 18.04 -25.94 -16.08
C SER A 273 16.98 -25.29 -15.17
N GLU A 274 17.01 -25.62 -13.87
CA GLU A 274 16.08 -25.07 -12.88
C GLU A 274 16.35 -23.58 -12.63
N ALA A 275 17.62 -23.19 -12.58
CA ALA A 275 18.01 -21.78 -12.47
C ALA A 275 17.51 -20.94 -13.64
N LEU A 276 17.58 -21.45 -14.88
CA LEU A 276 17.04 -20.78 -16.07
C LEU A 276 15.52 -20.67 -16.02
N ALA A 277 14.82 -21.71 -15.56
CA ALA A 277 13.37 -21.68 -15.37
C ALA A 277 12.97 -20.60 -14.34
N LEU A 278 13.63 -20.57 -13.17
CA LEU A 278 13.41 -19.54 -12.15
C LEU A 278 13.74 -18.14 -12.66
N GLN A 279 14.80 -17.98 -13.44
CA GLN A 279 15.16 -16.69 -14.04
C GLN A 279 14.10 -16.21 -15.04
N LYS A 280 13.50 -17.12 -15.84
CA LYS A 280 12.39 -16.80 -16.74
C LYS A 280 11.15 -16.34 -15.97
N VAL A 281 10.82 -17.00 -14.86
CA VAL A 281 9.71 -16.59 -13.96
C VAL A 281 10.03 -15.25 -13.30
N ALA A 282 11.28 -15.02 -12.86
CA ALA A 282 11.72 -13.77 -12.25
C ALA A 282 11.57 -12.59 -13.24
N LYS A 283 11.94 -12.82 -14.50
CA LYS A 283 11.79 -11.83 -15.58
C LYS A 283 10.33 -11.50 -15.87
N LYS A 284 9.42 -12.48 -15.80
CA LYS A 284 7.96 -12.27 -15.93
C LYS A 284 7.36 -11.50 -14.73
N ARG A 285 7.88 -11.73 -13.52
CA ARG A 285 7.44 -11.05 -12.28
C ARG A 285 8.05 -9.67 -12.07
N HIS A 286 9.10 -9.31 -12.81
CA HIS A 286 9.72 -8.00 -12.71
C HIS A 286 8.76 -6.89 -13.16
N VAL A 287 8.68 -5.82 -12.36
CA VAL A 287 7.87 -4.65 -12.69
C VAL A 287 8.51 -3.87 -13.84
N LYS A 288 7.75 -3.68 -14.91
CA LYS A 288 8.09 -2.77 -15.99
C LYS A 288 7.30 -1.49 -15.77
N LEU A 289 7.95 -0.42 -15.33
CA LEU A 289 7.26 0.85 -15.08
C LEU A 289 6.60 1.43 -16.34
N LYS A 290 7.09 1.04 -17.54
CA LYS A 290 6.48 1.37 -18.83
C LYS A 290 5.08 0.77 -19.03
N ASP A 291 4.73 -0.26 -18.24
CA ASP A 291 3.45 -0.95 -18.30
C ASP A 291 2.45 -0.41 -17.27
N VAL A 292 2.85 0.53 -16.40
CA VAL A 292 1.94 1.18 -15.43
C VAL A 292 0.78 1.91 -16.14
N PRO A 293 1.00 2.62 -17.26
CA PRO A 293 -0.10 3.18 -18.05
C PRO A 293 -1.13 2.17 -18.56
N LEU A 294 -0.77 0.89 -18.64
CA LEU A 294 -1.64 -0.20 -19.11
C LEU A 294 -2.47 -0.85 -17.99
N LEU A 295 -2.45 -0.33 -16.76
CA LEU A 295 -3.22 -0.89 -15.63
C LEU A 295 -4.74 -0.66 -15.74
N GLY A 296 -5.22 -0.05 -16.82
CA GLY A 296 -6.62 0.12 -17.16
C GLY A 296 -7.31 1.31 -16.47
N ASP A 297 -8.56 1.56 -16.84
CA ASP A 297 -9.32 2.74 -16.40
C ASP A 297 -9.70 2.71 -14.92
N VAL A 298 -10.00 1.54 -14.36
CA VAL A 298 -10.33 1.36 -12.93
C VAL A 298 -9.17 1.82 -12.05
N PHE A 299 -7.93 1.54 -12.46
CA PHE A 299 -6.73 1.99 -11.75
C PHE A 299 -6.62 3.52 -11.76
N TRP A 300 -6.78 4.16 -12.92
CA TRP A 300 -6.67 5.62 -13.02
C TRP A 300 -7.80 6.37 -12.30
N ALA A 301 -9.03 5.83 -12.34
CA ALA A 301 -10.13 6.34 -11.54
C ALA A 301 -9.84 6.24 -10.03
N TYR A 302 -9.24 5.13 -9.58
CA TYR A 302 -8.78 4.99 -8.21
C TYR A 302 -7.67 5.98 -7.83
N ILE A 303 -6.70 6.25 -8.72
CA ILE A 303 -5.67 7.27 -8.48
C ILE A 303 -6.28 8.67 -8.37
N GLY A 304 -7.25 9.01 -9.23
CA GLY A 304 -7.99 10.27 -9.14
C GLY A 304 -8.79 10.40 -7.83
N LEU A 305 -9.43 9.32 -7.38
CA LEU A 305 -10.12 9.27 -6.09
C LEU A 305 -9.17 9.60 -4.92
N ASN A 306 -7.93 9.10 -4.94
CA ASN A 306 -6.95 9.36 -3.87
C ASN A 306 -6.65 10.86 -3.71
N VAL A 307 -6.63 11.62 -4.81
CA VAL A 307 -6.46 13.09 -4.74
C VAL A 307 -7.60 13.74 -3.96
N LEU A 308 -8.85 13.32 -4.23
CA LEU A 308 -10.02 13.83 -3.52
C LEU A 308 -10.02 13.42 -2.05
N CYS A 309 -9.62 12.19 -1.73
CA CYS A 309 -9.40 11.75 -0.35
C CYS A 309 -8.42 12.67 0.39
N GLY A 310 -7.31 13.00 -0.26
CA GLY A 310 -6.29 13.92 0.26
C GLY A 310 -6.82 15.33 0.52
N ILE A 311 -7.63 15.87 -0.39
CA ILE A 311 -8.26 17.20 -0.26
C ILE A 311 -9.22 17.26 0.95
N VAL A 312 -9.96 16.19 1.18
CA VAL A 312 -11.01 16.17 2.19
C VAL A 312 -10.45 15.89 3.60
N TRP A 313 -9.61 14.86 3.76
CA TRP A 313 -9.33 14.31 5.09
C TRP A 313 -8.31 15.14 5.87
N ALA A 314 -7.07 15.15 5.42
CA ALA A 314 -5.97 15.75 6.17
C ALA A 314 -6.17 17.26 6.41
N PRO A 315 -6.54 18.09 5.42
CA PRO A 315 -6.70 19.52 5.63
C PRO A 315 -7.76 19.84 6.68
N PHE A 316 -8.90 19.14 6.68
CA PHE A 316 -9.93 19.34 7.71
C PHE A 316 -9.40 18.98 9.10
N THR A 317 -8.71 17.84 9.26
CA THR A 317 -8.15 17.47 10.57
C THR A 317 -7.14 18.48 11.10
N HIS A 318 -6.36 19.14 10.23
CA HIS A 318 -5.42 20.19 10.62
C HIS A 318 -6.11 21.52 10.97
N LEU A 319 -7.18 21.88 10.26
CA LEU A 319 -7.89 23.15 10.46
C LEU A 319 -9.04 23.04 11.49
N ALA A 320 -9.40 21.83 11.91
CA ALA A 320 -10.57 21.58 12.74
C ALA A 320 -10.59 22.42 14.01
N ALA A 321 -9.50 22.48 14.79
CA ALA A 321 -9.47 23.24 16.04
C ALA A 321 -9.81 24.73 15.80
N SER A 322 -9.20 25.37 14.80
CA SER A 322 -9.46 26.78 14.47
C SER A 322 -10.86 27.00 13.89
N ILE A 323 -11.39 26.05 13.10
CA ILE A 323 -12.77 26.12 12.59
C ILE A 323 -13.76 26.05 13.77
N LEU A 324 -13.55 25.15 14.72
CA LEU A 324 -14.42 24.95 15.87
C LEU A 324 -14.37 26.13 16.86
N GLU A 325 -13.17 26.61 17.16
CA GLU A 325 -12.91 27.78 18.01
C GLU A 325 -13.70 29.00 17.51
N LYS A 326 -13.50 29.37 16.23
CA LYS A 326 -14.11 30.56 15.65
C LYS A 326 -15.60 30.42 15.38
N ARG A 327 -16.08 29.24 14.97
CA ARG A 327 -17.48 29.05 14.55
C ARG A 327 -18.45 28.88 15.71
N TYR A 328 -17.99 28.27 16.82
CA TYR A 328 -18.81 28.01 18.00
C TYR A 328 -18.40 28.85 19.21
N ASP A 329 -17.52 29.83 19.02
CA ASP A 329 -16.97 30.71 20.07
C ASP A 329 -16.45 29.92 21.28
N LEU A 330 -15.72 28.84 20.98
CA LEU A 330 -15.16 27.94 21.98
C LEU A 330 -13.78 28.43 22.42
N SER A 331 -13.42 28.18 23.68
CA SER A 331 -12.03 28.40 24.11
C SER A 331 -11.06 27.51 23.33
N GLU A 332 -9.86 28.02 23.05
CA GLU A 332 -8.79 27.29 22.34
C GLU A 332 -8.56 25.88 22.92
N ALA A 333 -8.55 25.78 24.26
CA ALA A 333 -8.40 24.51 24.96
C ALA A 333 -9.54 23.51 24.67
N THR A 334 -10.79 23.98 24.65
CA THR A 334 -11.97 23.15 24.38
C THR A 334 -12.05 22.77 22.91
N ALA A 335 -11.78 23.70 22.00
CA ALA A 335 -11.77 23.46 20.56
C ALA A 335 -10.69 22.44 20.16
N SER A 336 -9.48 22.57 20.72
CA SER A 336 -8.40 21.60 20.52
C SER A 336 -8.75 20.22 21.09
N ALA A 337 -9.34 20.17 22.30
CA ALA A 337 -9.78 18.92 22.90
C ALA A 337 -10.84 18.20 22.03
N GLN A 338 -11.85 18.94 21.55
CA GLN A 338 -12.89 18.39 20.69
C GLN A 338 -12.37 17.97 19.32
N ALA A 339 -11.46 18.74 18.70
CA ALA A 339 -10.82 18.38 17.44
C ALA A 339 -10.01 17.07 17.55
N SER A 340 -9.42 16.79 18.72
CA SER A 340 -8.67 15.53 18.94
C SER A 340 -9.53 14.27 18.83
N TYR A 341 -10.85 14.38 19.06
CA TYR A 341 -11.79 13.25 18.91
C TYR A 341 -11.89 12.74 17.47
N LEU A 342 -11.56 13.58 16.47
CA LEU A 342 -11.50 13.16 15.06
C LEU A 342 -10.53 12.01 14.84
N LEU A 343 -9.47 11.92 15.65
CA LEU A 343 -8.42 10.90 15.52
C LEU A 343 -8.76 9.57 16.21
N VAL A 344 -9.71 9.58 17.16
CA VAL A 344 -10.06 8.40 17.96
C VAL A 344 -10.82 7.37 17.14
N GLY A 345 -11.66 7.82 16.20
CA GLY A 345 -12.49 6.94 15.37
C GLY A 345 -11.68 5.84 14.67
N SER A 346 -10.49 6.17 14.15
CA SER A 346 -9.64 5.22 13.44
C SER A 346 -9.06 4.12 14.33
N MET A 347 -8.85 4.37 15.63
CA MET A 347 -8.28 3.36 16.53
C MET A 347 -9.24 2.21 16.80
N ILE A 348 -10.54 2.50 16.82
CA ILE A 348 -11.60 1.52 17.13
C ILE A 348 -12.15 0.90 15.84
N LEU A 349 -12.32 1.69 14.79
CA LEU A 349 -13.02 1.26 13.58
C LEU A 349 -12.13 0.45 12.62
N TYR A 350 -10.80 0.56 12.67
CA TYR A 350 -9.91 -0.25 11.83
C TYR A 350 -10.08 -1.76 12.07
N PRO A 351 -9.99 -2.32 13.30
CA PRO A 351 -10.19 -3.75 13.51
C PRO A 351 -11.59 -4.24 13.08
N ALA A 352 -12.63 -3.46 13.39
CA ALA A 352 -14.01 -3.80 13.05
C ALA A 352 -14.22 -3.84 11.52
N SER A 353 -13.75 -2.82 10.81
CA SER A 353 -13.84 -2.76 9.35
C SER A 353 -12.94 -3.79 8.65
N GLY A 354 -11.74 -4.04 9.17
CA GLY A 354 -10.86 -5.11 8.68
C GLY A 354 -11.51 -6.49 8.79
N TYR A 355 -12.11 -6.79 9.95
CA TYR A 355 -12.88 -8.02 10.16
C TYR A 355 -14.08 -8.12 9.21
N LEU A 356 -14.83 -7.02 9.05
CA LEU A 356 -15.99 -6.99 8.18
C LEU A 356 -15.61 -7.21 6.71
N VAL A 357 -14.52 -6.61 6.23
CA VAL A 357 -14.02 -6.81 4.86
C VAL A 357 -13.63 -8.27 4.61
N ASP A 358 -12.93 -8.88 5.56
CA ASP A 358 -12.53 -10.30 5.46
C ASP A 358 -13.71 -11.26 5.54
N HIS A 359 -14.76 -10.91 6.28
CA HIS A 359 -15.97 -11.72 6.39
C HIS A 359 -16.86 -11.60 5.16
N LEU A 360 -17.04 -10.38 4.65
CA LEU A 360 -17.92 -10.12 3.51
C LEU A 360 -17.38 -10.70 2.20
N LYS A 361 -16.05 -10.83 2.04
CA LYS A 361 -15.36 -11.41 0.86
C LYS A 361 -15.82 -10.88 -0.52
N HIS A 362 -16.63 -9.83 -0.53
CA HIS A 362 -17.20 -9.23 -1.71
C HIS A 362 -16.59 -7.83 -1.89
N PRO A 363 -15.83 -7.58 -2.96
CA PRO A 363 -15.17 -6.29 -3.19
C PRO A 363 -16.16 -5.13 -3.37
N GLN A 364 -17.37 -5.42 -3.84
CA GLN A 364 -18.47 -4.45 -3.89
C GLN A 364 -18.93 -4.01 -2.50
N ALA A 365 -18.84 -4.90 -1.51
CA ALA A 365 -19.13 -4.55 -0.12
C ALA A 365 -18.04 -3.64 0.47
N THR A 366 -16.76 -3.85 0.10
CA THR A 366 -15.65 -2.96 0.46
C THR A 366 -15.86 -1.54 -0.11
N ILE A 367 -16.24 -1.43 -1.39
CA ILE A 367 -16.59 -0.14 -2.01
C ILE A 367 -17.84 0.47 -1.36
N GLY A 368 -18.84 -0.36 -1.03
CA GLY A 368 -20.05 0.05 -0.30
C GLY A 368 -19.76 0.64 1.08
N MET A 369 -18.90 0.01 1.86
CA MET A 369 -18.41 0.57 3.12
C MET A 369 -17.71 1.91 2.87
N PHE A 370 -16.89 2.00 1.82
CA PHE A 370 -16.20 3.25 1.52
C PHE A 370 -17.20 4.37 1.11
N MET A 371 -18.30 4.04 0.44
CA MET A 371 -19.37 5.01 0.15
C MET A 371 -20.07 5.47 1.43
N LEU A 372 -20.33 4.55 2.36
CA LEU A 372 -20.86 4.91 3.68
C LEU A 372 -19.92 5.87 4.43
N SER A 373 -18.61 5.63 4.37
CA SER A 373 -17.61 6.54 4.94
C SER A 373 -17.69 7.94 4.34
N SER A 374 -17.73 8.03 3.01
CA SER A 374 -17.83 9.32 2.32
C SER A 374 -19.15 10.03 2.66
N LEU A 375 -20.27 9.31 2.75
CA LEU A 375 -21.55 9.86 3.18
C LEU A 375 -21.48 10.45 4.61
N LEU A 376 -20.87 9.74 5.55
CA LEU A 376 -20.67 10.24 6.91
C LEU A 376 -19.81 11.52 6.95
N THR A 377 -18.78 11.61 6.10
CA THR A 377 -18.00 12.85 5.97
C THR A 377 -18.82 13.99 5.32
N VAL A 378 -19.68 13.71 4.34
CA VAL A 378 -20.63 14.73 3.82
C VAL A 378 -21.51 15.23 4.96
N LEU A 379 -22.09 14.33 5.76
CA LEU A 379 -22.96 14.69 6.88
C LEU A 379 -22.24 15.57 7.91
N CYS A 380 -20.95 15.34 8.15
CA CYS A 380 -20.15 16.25 8.98
C CYS A 380 -20.09 17.66 8.38
N TYR A 381 -19.72 17.79 7.11
CA TYR A 381 -19.59 19.10 6.48
C TYR A 381 -20.93 19.81 6.35
N VAL A 382 -22.02 19.09 6.09
CA VAL A 382 -23.38 19.65 6.09
C VAL A 382 -23.74 20.15 7.49
N TRP A 383 -23.46 19.36 8.53
CA TRP A 383 -23.68 19.79 9.92
C TRP A 383 -22.87 21.04 10.24
N LEU A 384 -21.56 21.03 9.97
CA LEU A 384 -20.70 22.16 10.26
C LEU A 384 -21.02 23.37 9.38
N ALA A 385 -21.45 23.21 8.13
CA ALA A 385 -21.82 24.32 7.25
C ALA A 385 -23.17 24.94 7.61
N ALA A 386 -24.07 24.20 8.27
CA ALA A 386 -25.35 24.71 8.73
C ALA A 386 -25.19 25.86 9.75
N PRO A 387 -26.17 26.78 9.85
CA PRO A 387 -26.09 27.91 10.77
C PRO A 387 -25.83 27.46 12.23
N PRO A 388 -24.90 28.11 12.97
CA PRO A 388 -24.58 27.75 14.35
C PRO A 388 -25.78 27.78 15.30
N GLN A 389 -26.79 28.62 14.99
CA GLN A 389 -28.07 28.71 15.72
C GLN A 389 -28.82 27.37 15.76
N TRP A 390 -28.70 26.58 14.69
CA TRP A 390 -29.35 25.28 14.56
C TRP A 390 -28.54 24.15 15.16
N THR A 391 -27.22 24.19 14.98
CA THR A 391 -26.37 23.07 15.42
C THR A 391 -26.02 23.10 16.90
N ARG A 392 -25.90 24.29 17.53
CA ARG A 392 -25.55 24.55 18.95
C ARG A 392 -24.27 23.90 19.50
N SER A 393 -23.85 22.76 18.95
CA SER A 393 -22.67 21.99 19.31
C SER A 393 -22.02 21.37 18.06
N PRO A 394 -20.68 21.31 18.01
CA PRO A 394 -19.96 20.66 16.92
C PRO A 394 -19.90 19.14 17.04
N LEU A 395 -20.27 18.58 18.19
CA LEU A 395 -20.07 17.16 18.52
C LEU A 395 -20.70 16.18 17.52
N PRO A 396 -21.94 16.36 17.02
CA PRO A 396 -22.51 15.45 16.03
C PRO A 396 -21.72 15.43 14.71
N GLY A 397 -21.25 16.59 14.26
CA GLY A 397 -20.39 16.71 13.09
C GLY A 397 -19.05 16.00 13.29
N ILE A 398 -18.42 16.19 14.45
CA ILE A 398 -17.16 15.54 14.82
C ILE A 398 -17.34 14.02 14.86
N PHE A 399 -18.40 13.52 15.51
CA PHE A 399 -18.68 12.09 15.59
C PHE A 399 -18.92 11.47 14.20
N SER A 400 -19.67 12.17 13.34
CA SER A 400 -19.91 11.75 11.95
C SER A 400 -18.60 11.66 11.17
N PHE A 401 -17.74 12.68 11.28
CA PHE A 401 -16.42 12.68 10.59
C PHE A 401 -15.50 11.60 11.14
N ALA A 402 -15.39 11.47 12.46
CA ALA A 402 -14.55 10.48 13.11
C ALA A 402 -14.99 9.06 12.73
N SER A 403 -16.29 8.82 12.61
CA SER A 403 -16.84 7.55 12.14
C SER A 403 -16.57 7.34 10.65
N GLY A 404 -16.73 8.38 9.82
CA GLY A 404 -16.43 8.34 8.39
C GLY A 404 -14.96 8.02 8.12
N VAL A 405 -14.05 8.90 8.54
CA VAL A 405 -12.59 8.74 8.36
C VAL A 405 -12.03 7.55 9.16
N GLY A 406 -12.77 7.09 10.17
CA GLY A 406 -12.40 5.98 11.04
C GLY A 406 -12.05 4.68 10.33
N PHE A 407 -12.54 4.43 9.12
CA PHE A 407 -12.20 3.21 8.38
C PHE A 407 -11.81 3.45 6.91
N SER A 408 -11.95 4.67 6.36
CA SER A 408 -11.62 4.96 4.96
C SER A 408 -10.17 4.69 4.58
N PRO A 409 -9.14 5.14 5.34
CA PRO A 409 -7.76 4.93 4.95
C PRO A 409 -7.40 3.44 4.84
N LEU A 410 -7.95 2.61 5.73
CA LEU A 410 -7.80 1.16 5.66
C LEU A 410 -8.43 0.59 4.38
N LEU A 411 -9.67 0.96 4.07
CA LEU A 411 -10.36 0.50 2.86
C LEU A 411 -9.60 0.90 1.59
N LEU A 412 -9.04 2.11 1.56
CA LEU A 412 -8.30 2.64 0.43
C LEU A 412 -7.07 1.78 0.10
N VAL A 413 -6.41 1.23 1.12
CA VAL A 413 -5.27 0.32 0.98
C VAL A 413 -5.71 -1.10 0.59
N ILE A 414 -6.79 -1.63 1.20
CA ILE A 414 -7.28 -3.00 0.91
C ILE A 414 -7.81 -3.13 -0.53
N ILE A 415 -8.34 -2.06 -1.13
CA ILE A 415 -8.82 -2.08 -2.53
C ILE A 415 -7.68 -2.34 -3.51
N VAL A 416 -6.44 -1.93 -3.22
CA VAL A 416 -5.28 -2.03 -4.15
C VAL A 416 -5.07 -3.42 -4.74
N PRO A 417 -4.90 -4.50 -3.95
CA PRO A 417 -4.70 -5.84 -4.50
C PRO A 417 -5.90 -6.39 -5.28
N THR A 418 -7.08 -5.76 -5.20
CA THR A 418 -8.27 -6.14 -5.99
C THR A 418 -8.33 -5.44 -7.35
N ILE A 419 -7.61 -4.33 -7.52
CA ILE A 419 -7.59 -3.54 -8.76
C ILE A 419 -6.38 -3.83 -9.64
N VAL A 420 -5.23 -4.18 -9.05
CA VAL A 420 -3.97 -4.40 -9.76
C VAL A 420 -3.35 -5.77 -9.46
N PRO A 421 -2.58 -6.36 -10.39
CA PRO A 421 -1.81 -7.56 -10.13
C PRO A 421 -0.83 -7.38 -8.97
N LEU A 422 -0.57 -8.44 -8.18
CA LEU A 422 0.30 -8.42 -7.00
C LEU A 422 1.68 -7.78 -7.24
N LYS A 423 2.27 -7.97 -8.44
CA LYS A 423 3.57 -7.37 -8.79
C LYS A 423 3.55 -5.84 -8.80
N TYR A 424 2.41 -5.20 -9.03
CA TYR A 424 2.26 -3.74 -9.08
C TYR A 424 1.75 -3.13 -7.78
N VAL A 425 1.36 -3.94 -6.78
CA VAL A 425 0.77 -3.44 -5.52
C VAL A 425 1.63 -2.37 -4.86
N SER A 426 2.93 -2.61 -4.68
CA SER A 426 3.82 -1.63 -4.04
C SER A 426 3.94 -0.33 -4.82
N THR A 427 4.00 -0.42 -6.14
CA THR A 427 4.04 0.78 -7.00
C THR A 427 2.73 1.55 -6.94
N THR A 428 1.58 0.86 -6.94
CA THR A 428 0.26 1.48 -6.78
C THR A 428 0.10 2.14 -5.41
N LEU A 429 0.53 1.49 -4.32
CA LEU A 429 0.52 2.08 -2.97
C LEU A 429 1.38 3.34 -2.90
N GLY A 430 2.53 3.35 -3.57
CA GLY A 430 3.37 4.54 -3.71
C GLY A 430 2.69 5.68 -4.46
N VAL A 431 2.08 5.40 -5.63
CA VAL A 431 1.34 6.41 -6.41
C VAL A 431 0.13 6.95 -5.65
N HIS A 432 -0.63 6.05 -5.03
CA HIS A 432 -1.76 6.40 -4.18
C HIS A 432 -1.35 7.41 -3.10
N LYS A 433 -0.41 7.05 -2.21
CA LYS A 433 -0.04 7.92 -1.08
C LYS A 433 0.54 9.26 -1.54
N ALA A 434 1.31 9.27 -2.62
CA ALA A 434 1.87 10.50 -3.18
C ALA A 434 0.77 11.45 -3.67
N LEU A 435 -0.24 10.92 -4.39
CA LEU A 435 -1.34 11.72 -4.94
C LEU A 435 -2.31 12.18 -3.84
N GLU A 436 -2.54 11.36 -2.82
CA GLU A 436 -3.27 11.75 -1.60
C GLU A 436 -2.57 12.93 -0.91
N GLN A 437 -1.26 12.83 -0.65
CA GLN A 437 -0.51 13.90 -0.01
C GLN A 437 -0.42 15.17 -0.88
N THR A 438 -0.39 15.00 -2.20
CA THR A 438 -0.44 16.12 -3.15
C THR A 438 -1.76 16.88 -3.05
N GLY A 439 -2.89 16.17 -3.05
CA GLY A 439 -4.22 16.76 -2.85
C GLY A 439 -4.35 17.50 -1.52
N SER A 440 -3.86 16.89 -0.44
CA SER A 440 -3.81 17.50 0.89
C SER A 440 -2.99 18.80 0.90
N THR A 441 -1.78 18.78 0.34
CA THR A 441 -0.87 19.94 0.33
C THR A 441 -1.45 21.12 -0.44
N ILE A 442 -2.03 20.86 -1.62
CA ILE A 442 -2.68 21.90 -2.44
C ILE A 442 -3.82 22.53 -1.66
N PHE A 443 -4.75 21.72 -1.13
CA PHE A 443 -5.92 22.26 -0.46
C PHE A 443 -5.58 22.94 0.86
N GLN A 444 -4.63 22.43 1.65
CA GLN A 444 -4.12 23.12 2.85
C GLN A 444 -3.57 24.50 2.52
N THR A 445 -2.79 24.61 1.44
CA THR A 445 -2.18 25.88 1.06
C THR A 445 -3.26 26.86 0.55
N LEU A 446 -4.21 26.40 -0.27
CA LEU A 446 -5.33 27.22 -0.73
C LEU A 446 -6.24 27.67 0.43
N ALA A 447 -6.58 26.77 1.35
CA ALA A 447 -7.36 27.08 2.54
C ALA A 447 -6.65 28.11 3.43
N GLY A 448 -5.33 27.99 3.58
CA GLY A 448 -4.52 28.95 4.31
C GLY A 448 -4.52 30.34 3.67
N ILE A 449 -4.37 30.42 2.34
CA ILE A 449 -4.45 31.71 1.60
C ILE A 449 -5.84 32.32 1.74
N TRP A 450 -6.89 31.50 1.63
CA TRP A 450 -8.28 31.95 1.78
C TRP A 450 -8.55 32.56 3.16
N LEU A 451 -8.15 31.87 4.22
CA LEU A 451 -8.33 32.33 5.60
C LEU A 451 -7.52 33.60 5.91
N ASP A 452 -6.35 33.79 5.28
CA ASP A 452 -5.54 34.99 5.47
C ASP A 452 -6.06 36.19 4.67
N HIS A 453 -6.56 35.96 3.44
CA HIS A 453 -7.14 37.02 2.61
C HIS A 453 -8.41 37.60 3.24
N ALA A 454 -9.25 36.74 3.82
CA ALA A 454 -10.44 37.15 4.56
C ALA A 454 -10.11 38.11 5.71
N LYS A 455 -9.00 37.89 6.43
CA LYS A 455 -8.55 38.77 7.53
C LYS A 455 -8.10 40.16 7.08
N HIS A 456 -7.56 40.30 5.87
CA HIS A 456 -6.98 41.56 5.40
C HIS A 456 -7.98 42.52 4.73
N TYR A 457 -9.04 41.99 4.11
CA TYR A 457 -10.00 42.80 3.35
C TYR A 457 -11.18 43.33 4.18
N LEU A 458 -11.45 42.74 5.35
CA LEU A 458 -12.69 42.98 6.10
C LEU A 458 -12.39 43.66 7.44
N LYS A 459 -12.83 44.92 7.57
CA LYS A 459 -12.54 45.84 8.70
C LYS A 459 -13.36 45.56 9.98
N SER A 460 -14.09 44.45 10.05
CA SER A 460 -14.98 44.10 11.18
C SER A 460 -14.78 42.63 11.61
N PRO A 461 -14.10 42.34 12.73
CA PRO A 461 -13.50 41.01 12.98
C PRO A 461 -14.47 39.89 13.40
N GLU A 462 -15.64 40.17 13.99
CA GLU A 462 -16.42 39.10 14.67
C GLU A 462 -17.54 38.47 13.84
N ARG A 463 -18.17 39.21 12.92
CA ARG A 463 -19.36 38.72 12.18
C ARG A 463 -19.02 38.06 10.83
N GLU A 464 -17.83 38.33 10.28
CA GLU A 464 -17.45 38.01 8.90
C GLU A 464 -16.37 36.92 8.81
N ASP A 465 -15.62 36.67 9.89
CA ASP A 465 -14.75 35.47 10.02
C ASP A 465 -15.58 34.17 9.94
N GLY A 466 -16.85 34.22 10.38
CA GLY A 466 -17.82 33.15 10.23
C GLY A 466 -18.18 32.84 8.77
N ASP A 467 -18.21 33.84 7.90
CA ASP A 467 -18.54 33.69 6.48
C ASP A 467 -17.38 33.06 5.71
N ALA A 468 -16.14 33.50 5.97
CA ALA A 468 -14.95 32.90 5.36
C ALA A 468 -14.80 31.41 5.72
N ILE A 469 -15.10 31.05 6.97
CA ILE A 469 -15.15 29.65 7.44
C ILE A 469 -16.33 28.92 6.80
N GLY A 470 -17.48 29.58 6.63
CA GLY A 470 -18.64 29.06 5.91
C GLY A 470 -18.28 28.64 4.48
N TYR A 471 -17.66 29.53 3.70
CA TYR A 471 -17.18 29.22 2.35
C TYR A 471 -16.15 28.09 2.32
N LEU A 472 -15.24 28.05 3.29
CA LEU A 472 -14.29 26.95 3.42
C LEU A 472 -14.99 25.60 3.68
N LEU A 473 -16.02 25.57 4.53
CA LEU A 473 -16.82 24.38 4.78
C LEU A 473 -17.66 23.98 3.57
N TYR A 474 -18.20 24.93 2.81
CA TYR A 474 -18.84 24.64 1.52
C TYR A 474 -17.86 24.06 0.50
N ALA A 475 -16.62 24.53 0.46
CA ALA A 475 -15.57 23.95 -0.38
C ALA A 475 -15.27 22.50 0.03
N PHE A 476 -15.10 22.23 1.33
CA PHE A 476 -14.95 20.86 1.84
C PHE A 476 -16.14 19.97 1.45
N MET A 477 -17.37 20.47 1.62
CA MET A 477 -18.59 19.76 1.25
C MET A 477 -18.61 19.46 -0.25
N PHE A 478 -18.28 20.43 -1.11
CA PHE A 478 -18.22 20.27 -2.57
C PHE A 478 -17.23 19.17 -2.98
N PHE A 479 -15.99 19.21 -2.46
CA PHE A 479 -14.99 18.18 -2.77
C PHE A 479 -15.36 16.82 -2.20
N ASN A 480 -16.07 16.76 -1.07
CA ASN A 480 -16.55 15.50 -0.51
C ASN A 480 -17.70 14.89 -1.33
N VAL A 481 -18.62 15.70 -1.85
CA VAL A 481 -19.64 15.24 -2.81
C VAL A 481 -18.99 14.74 -4.10
N LEU A 482 -17.97 15.44 -4.60
CA LEU A 482 -17.19 14.99 -5.75
C LEU A 482 -16.46 13.65 -5.47
N GLN A 483 -15.95 13.47 -4.25
CA GLN A 483 -15.37 12.20 -3.79
C GLN A 483 -16.41 11.08 -3.80
N LEU A 484 -17.63 11.33 -3.30
CA LEU A 484 -18.72 10.36 -3.29
C LEU A 484 -19.15 9.96 -4.71
N ILE A 485 -19.29 10.94 -5.62
CA ILE A 485 -19.60 10.70 -7.03
C ILE A 485 -18.48 9.88 -7.69
N SER A 486 -17.23 10.23 -7.44
CA SER A 486 -16.07 9.51 -7.98
C SER A 486 -16.03 8.06 -7.51
N LEU A 487 -16.40 7.82 -6.25
CA LEU A 487 -16.48 6.49 -5.67
C LEU A 487 -17.65 5.67 -6.22
N ALA A 488 -18.80 6.30 -6.46
CA ALA A 488 -19.93 5.67 -7.17
C ALA A 488 -19.54 5.31 -8.62
N GLY A 489 -18.79 6.20 -9.29
CA GLY A 489 -18.21 5.93 -10.61
C GLY A 489 -17.24 4.75 -10.59
N LEU A 490 -16.37 4.66 -9.59
CA LEU A 490 -15.47 3.51 -9.39
C LEU A 490 -16.26 2.22 -9.14
N SER A 491 -17.33 2.26 -8.34
CA SER A 491 -18.22 1.11 -8.12
C SER A 491 -18.84 0.63 -9.43
N HIS A 492 -19.34 1.56 -10.25
CA HIS A 492 -19.93 1.26 -11.55
C HIS A 492 -18.90 0.63 -12.51
N LEU A 493 -17.71 1.24 -12.64
CA LEU A 493 -16.63 0.71 -13.48
C LEU A 493 -16.17 -0.68 -13.03
N ASP A 494 -16.04 -0.93 -11.71
CA ASP A 494 -15.67 -2.24 -11.19
C ASP A 494 -16.78 -3.29 -11.43
N LYS A 495 -18.07 -2.91 -11.36
CA LYS A 495 -19.19 -3.79 -11.74
C LYS A 495 -19.15 -4.12 -13.23
N CYS A 496 -18.98 -3.13 -14.10
CA CYS A 496 -18.88 -3.33 -15.55
C CYS A 496 -17.73 -4.26 -15.91
N ARG A 497 -16.54 -4.02 -15.34
CA ARG A 497 -15.35 -4.87 -15.52
C ARG A 497 -15.65 -6.33 -15.17
N ARG A 498 -16.27 -6.57 -14.01
CA ARG A 498 -16.62 -7.93 -13.55
C ARG A 498 -17.78 -8.57 -14.32
N GLY A 499 -18.67 -7.77 -14.89
CA GLY A 499 -19.76 -8.25 -15.75
C GLY A 499 -19.23 -8.81 -17.07
N ILE A 500 -18.23 -8.14 -17.64
CA ILE A 500 -17.52 -8.58 -18.85
C ILE A 500 -16.78 -9.91 -18.59
N ASP A 501 -16.08 -10.03 -17.44
CA ASP A 501 -15.36 -11.26 -17.07
C ASP A 501 -16.27 -12.49 -16.83
N ARG A 502 -17.58 -12.29 -16.60
CA ARG A 502 -18.55 -13.36 -16.38
C ARG A 502 -19.14 -13.96 -17.65
N HIS A 503 -18.93 -13.33 -18.81
CA HIS A 503 -19.29 -13.88 -20.12
C HIS A 503 -18.02 -14.21 -20.94
N PRO A 504 -17.22 -15.22 -20.57
CA PRO A 504 -16.31 -15.83 -21.52
C PRO A 504 -17.14 -16.76 -22.42
N TYR A 505 -17.23 -16.45 -23.71
CA TYR A 505 -17.88 -17.23 -24.77
C TYR A 505 -19.43 -17.28 -24.77
N CYS A 506 -20.04 -16.47 -25.65
CA CYS A 506 -21.14 -16.96 -26.48
C CYS A 506 -20.52 -17.42 -27.81
N PRO A 507 -20.66 -18.68 -28.23
CA PRO A 507 -20.33 -19.06 -29.61
C PRO A 507 -21.47 -18.54 -30.50
N GLU A 508 -21.27 -17.37 -31.11
CA GLU A 508 -22.10 -16.95 -32.25
C GLU A 508 -21.46 -17.43 -33.57
N ASP A 509 -22.34 -18.00 -34.38
CA ASP A 509 -22.25 -18.20 -35.84
C ASP A 509 -21.47 -19.40 -36.39
N LEU A 510 -22.05 -20.60 -36.19
CA LEU A 510 -22.04 -21.65 -37.21
C LEU A 510 -23.48 -21.91 -37.68
N ASN A 511 -24.01 -20.96 -38.45
CA ASN A 511 -25.19 -21.18 -39.28
C ASN A 511 -24.77 -21.08 -40.75
N ALA A 512 -24.27 -22.19 -41.29
CA ALA A 512 -24.17 -22.41 -42.72
C ALA A 512 -24.35 -23.91 -43.02
N THR A 513 -25.60 -24.27 -43.34
CA THR A 513 -26.01 -25.33 -44.29
C THR A 513 -25.53 -26.78 -44.06
N SER A 514 -26.45 -27.64 -43.62
CA SER A 514 -27.01 -28.76 -44.42
C SER A 514 -27.98 -29.62 -43.58
N PRO A 515 -29.12 -30.07 -44.13
CA PRO A 515 -30.05 -30.97 -43.43
C PRO A 515 -29.63 -32.44 -43.61
N ASP A 516 -29.84 -33.26 -42.57
CA ASP A 516 -30.45 -34.60 -42.66
C ASP A 516 -29.98 -35.56 -41.54
N SER A 517 -30.92 -36.45 -41.19
CA SER A 517 -30.79 -37.72 -40.44
C SER A 517 -30.86 -37.72 -38.90
N ALA A 518 -32.11 -37.74 -38.43
CA ALA A 518 -32.75 -38.82 -37.65
C ALA A 518 -32.04 -39.52 -36.47
N SER A 519 -32.69 -39.38 -35.30
CA SER A 519 -33.00 -40.40 -34.26
C SER A 519 -31.89 -41.19 -33.56
N ILE A 520 -31.89 -41.17 -32.22
CA ILE A 520 -32.22 -42.34 -31.35
C ILE A 520 -32.22 -41.92 -29.85
N SER A 521 -33.41 -42.08 -29.26
CA SER A 521 -33.80 -42.64 -27.95
C SER A 521 -33.07 -42.35 -26.62
N ALA A 522 -33.92 -42.17 -25.63
CA ALA A 522 -33.72 -41.87 -24.21
C ALA A 522 -33.23 -43.03 -23.34
N THR A 523 -32.68 -42.72 -22.15
CA THR A 523 -33.02 -43.44 -20.91
C THR A 523 -32.86 -42.54 -19.67
N GLN A 524 -33.88 -42.56 -18.82
CA GLN A 524 -34.01 -41.90 -17.52
C GLN A 524 -33.12 -42.53 -16.44
N GLN A 525 -32.69 -41.74 -15.44
CA GLN A 525 -32.86 -42.13 -14.02
C GLN A 525 -32.73 -40.94 -13.04
N ASN A 526 -33.61 -40.95 -12.03
CA ASN A 526 -33.90 -39.90 -11.05
C ASN A 526 -33.27 -40.19 -9.66
N SER A 527 -32.85 -39.11 -8.97
CA SER A 527 -32.75 -38.87 -7.49
C SER A 527 -31.50 -39.33 -6.69
N PRO A 528 -31.12 -38.70 -5.53
CA PRO A 528 -31.37 -37.34 -4.97
C PRO A 528 -30.03 -36.58 -4.63
N PRO A 529 -30.03 -35.31 -4.14
CA PRO A 529 -28.80 -34.53 -4.05
C PRO A 529 -28.01 -34.81 -2.75
N GLN A 530 -26.84 -35.42 -2.87
CA GLN A 530 -25.85 -35.43 -1.79
C GLN A 530 -25.08 -34.12 -1.77
N ARG A 531 -25.24 -33.40 -0.65
CA ARG A 531 -24.62 -32.11 -0.35
C ARG A 531 -23.16 -32.33 0.06
N GLU A 532 -22.28 -32.55 -0.90
CA GLU A 532 -20.84 -32.52 -0.66
C GLU A 532 -20.32 -31.08 -0.63
N ARG A 533 -19.75 -30.70 0.52
CA ARG A 533 -19.00 -29.47 0.73
C ARG A 533 -17.68 -29.55 -0.03
N THR A 534 -17.64 -29.08 -1.26
CA THR A 534 -16.40 -28.75 -1.97
C THR A 534 -16.06 -27.27 -1.79
N PRO A 535 -14.81 -26.90 -1.47
CA PRO A 535 -14.41 -25.51 -1.31
C PRO A 535 -14.28 -24.84 -2.68
N LEU A 536 -15.24 -23.97 -3.00
CA LEU A 536 -15.31 -23.13 -4.21
C LEU A 536 -14.27 -21.99 -4.22
N LEU A 537 -12.99 -22.30 -4.00
CA LEU A 537 -11.87 -21.36 -4.12
C LEU A 537 -10.64 -22.02 -4.75
N THR A 538 -10.86 -22.82 -5.80
CA THR A 538 -9.79 -23.39 -6.62
C THR A 538 -10.02 -23.06 -8.10
N HIS A 539 -10.11 -21.77 -8.40
CA HIS A 539 -9.69 -21.29 -9.71
C HIS A 539 -8.57 -20.28 -9.51
N PRO A 540 -7.32 -20.66 -9.79
CA PRO A 540 -6.34 -19.67 -10.21
C PRO A 540 -6.96 -18.91 -11.37
N ILE A 541 -6.81 -17.59 -11.38
CA ILE A 541 -6.95 -16.77 -12.59
C ILE A 541 -6.27 -17.56 -13.70
N ALA A 542 -7.05 -18.04 -14.67
CA ALA A 542 -6.54 -18.69 -15.85
C ALA A 542 -5.71 -17.64 -16.58
N LEU A 543 -4.43 -17.59 -16.24
CA LEU A 543 -3.39 -17.16 -17.14
C LEU A 543 -3.54 -18.08 -18.34
N THR A 544 -4.07 -17.55 -19.43
CA THR A 544 -3.84 -18.12 -20.74
C THR A 544 -2.35 -18.44 -20.81
N SER A 545 -2.05 -19.74 -20.93
CA SER A 545 -0.70 -20.18 -21.18
C SER A 545 -0.30 -19.54 -22.51
N ASP A 546 0.83 -18.83 -22.56
CA ASP A 546 1.41 -18.31 -23.82
C ASP A 546 1.70 -19.45 -24.83
N GLN A 547 1.52 -20.73 -24.45
CA GLN A 547 1.68 -21.87 -25.36
C GLN A 547 0.45 -22.11 -26.25
N ASP A 548 -0.76 -21.71 -25.82
CA ASP A 548 -1.97 -21.83 -26.66
C ASP A 548 -2.22 -20.57 -27.51
N LEU A 549 -1.61 -19.43 -27.15
CA LEU A 549 -1.61 -18.20 -27.95
C LEU A 549 -0.58 -18.21 -29.10
N ALA A 550 0.31 -19.20 -29.16
CA ALA A 550 1.26 -19.31 -30.27
C ALA A 550 0.61 -19.78 -31.59
N ALA A 551 -0.63 -20.29 -31.54
CA ALA A 551 -1.37 -20.73 -32.72
C ALA A 551 -2.21 -19.62 -33.37
N TRP A 552 -2.42 -18.48 -32.69
CA TRP A 552 -3.20 -17.35 -33.19
C TRP A 552 -2.40 -16.06 -32.98
N GLY A 553 -1.82 -15.52 -34.05
CA GLY A 553 -1.10 -14.24 -34.00
C GLY A 553 -1.98 -13.13 -33.43
N PRO A 554 -1.40 -12.13 -32.73
CA PRO A 554 -2.19 -11.07 -32.09
C PRO A 554 -3.00 -10.32 -33.13
N GLY A 555 -4.33 -10.40 -33.02
CA GLY A 555 -5.25 -9.74 -33.93
C GLY A 555 -5.02 -8.22 -33.95
N HIS A 556 -5.25 -7.61 -35.10
CA HIS A 556 -5.07 -6.16 -35.29
C HIS A 556 -5.85 -5.33 -34.26
N ASN A 557 -7.03 -5.81 -33.83
CA ASN A 557 -7.89 -5.13 -32.84
C ASN A 557 -7.32 -5.11 -31.42
N ASP A 558 -6.60 -6.14 -30.97
CA ASP A 558 -6.00 -6.20 -29.63
C ASP A 558 -4.86 -5.18 -29.49
N ASN A 559 -4.08 -5.02 -30.56
CA ASN A 559 -2.99 -4.04 -30.59
C ASN A 559 -3.52 -2.61 -30.61
N VAL A 560 -4.62 -2.34 -31.33
CA VAL A 560 -5.28 -1.03 -31.36
C VAL A 560 -5.88 -0.68 -30.00
N CYS A 561 -6.63 -1.59 -29.37
CA CYS A 561 -7.22 -1.38 -28.04
C CYS A 561 -6.13 -1.08 -26.98
N ARG A 562 -5.07 -1.90 -26.97
CA ARG A 562 -3.92 -1.73 -26.06
C ARG A 562 -3.15 -0.43 -26.29
N SER A 563 -3.08 0.06 -27.54
CA SER A 563 -2.44 1.35 -27.86
C SER A 563 -3.27 2.54 -27.37
N SER A 564 -4.60 2.47 -27.48
CA SER A 564 -5.54 3.47 -26.99
C SER A 564 -5.53 3.56 -25.47
N GLU A 565 -5.60 2.42 -24.78
CA GLU A 565 -5.48 2.34 -23.33
C GLU A 565 -4.14 2.91 -22.84
N ARG A 566 -3.04 2.57 -23.52
CA ARG A 566 -1.73 3.12 -23.19
C ARG A 566 -1.69 4.63 -23.35
N ARG A 567 -2.27 5.18 -24.42
CA ARG A 567 -2.33 6.63 -24.65
C ARG A 567 -3.10 7.33 -23.54
N ARG A 568 -4.28 6.82 -23.18
CA ARG A 568 -5.10 7.35 -22.07
C ARG A 568 -4.35 7.27 -20.73
N GLY A 569 -3.75 6.12 -20.43
CA GLY A 569 -2.95 5.95 -19.22
C GLY A 569 -1.73 6.86 -19.18
N CYS A 570 -1.08 7.13 -20.32
CA CYS A 570 0.00 8.11 -20.40
C CYS A 570 -0.51 9.53 -20.12
N VAL A 571 -1.68 9.91 -20.62
CA VAL A 571 -2.30 11.21 -20.30
C VAL A 571 -2.56 11.33 -18.80
N TYR A 572 -3.17 10.31 -18.17
CA TYR A 572 -3.42 10.33 -16.72
C TYR A 572 -2.13 10.32 -15.88
N ALA A 573 -1.10 9.60 -16.32
CA ALA A 573 0.23 9.63 -15.69
C ALA A 573 0.85 11.03 -15.77
N CYS A 574 0.81 11.66 -16.95
CA CYS A 574 1.28 13.03 -17.13
C CYS A 574 0.50 14.02 -16.26
N LEU A 575 -0.83 13.91 -16.20
CA LEU A 575 -1.68 14.72 -15.32
C LEU A 575 -1.28 14.55 -13.84
N SER A 576 -1.01 13.32 -13.41
CA SER A 576 -0.59 13.03 -12.03
C SER A 576 0.76 13.70 -11.69
N VAL A 577 1.73 13.62 -12.61
CA VAL A 577 3.04 14.27 -12.45
C VAL A 577 2.89 15.79 -12.45
N SER A 578 2.13 16.35 -13.39
CA SER A 578 1.84 17.78 -13.44
C SER A 578 1.20 18.26 -12.15
N PHE A 579 0.29 17.48 -11.56
CA PHE A 579 -0.37 17.82 -10.31
C PHE A 579 0.61 17.88 -9.12
N ILE A 580 1.56 16.94 -9.05
CA ILE A 580 2.65 16.98 -8.07
C ILE A 580 3.51 18.23 -8.28
N CYS A 581 3.90 18.52 -9.52
CA CYS A 581 4.69 19.72 -9.83
C CYS A 581 3.96 21.01 -9.44
N ILE A 582 2.65 21.11 -9.71
CA ILE A 582 1.82 22.26 -9.32
C ILE A 582 1.80 22.41 -7.80
N ALA A 583 1.63 21.32 -7.03
CA ALA A 583 1.68 21.38 -5.57
C ALA A 583 3.00 21.97 -5.06
N TRP A 584 4.12 21.56 -5.65
CA TRP A 584 5.45 22.07 -5.31
C TRP A 584 5.62 23.55 -5.67
N VAL A 585 5.22 23.94 -6.88
CA VAL A 585 5.29 25.35 -7.31
C VAL A 585 4.43 26.22 -6.41
N LEU A 586 3.20 25.79 -6.12
CA LEU A 586 2.27 26.51 -5.26
C LEU A 586 2.83 26.64 -3.84
N PHE A 587 3.28 25.54 -3.23
CA PHE A 587 3.87 25.54 -1.90
C PHE A 587 5.11 26.43 -1.81
N LEU A 588 6.08 26.28 -2.72
CA LEU A 588 7.31 27.07 -2.73
C LEU A 588 7.04 28.55 -2.98
N SER A 589 6.12 28.88 -3.90
CA SER A 589 5.74 30.26 -4.20
C SER A 589 5.08 30.92 -2.99
N THR A 590 4.14 30.24 -2.32
CA THR A 590 3.50 30.74 -1.10
C THR A 590 4.50 30.89 0.04
N ALA A 591 5.42 29.93 0.22
CA ALA A 591 6.48 30.01 1.21
C ALA A 591 7.40 31.20 0.96
N TRP A 592 7.84 31.40 -0.29
CA TRP A 592 8.69 32.52 -0.70
C TRP A 592 8.02 33.87 -0.45
N LEU A 593 6.78 34.05 -0.89
CA LEU A 593 6.02 35.29 -0.70
C LEU A 593 5.82 35.62 0.78
N ARG A 594 5.53 34.61 1.61
CA ARG A 594 5.35 34.80 3.06
C ARG A 594 6.65 35.14 3.78
N LEU A 595 7.77 34.53 3.37
CA LEU A 595 9.09 34.87 3.93
C LEU A 595 9.47 36.31 3.58
N ARG A 596 9.27 36.73 2.33
CA ARG A 596 9.55 38.10 1.88
C ARG A 596 8.67 39.15 2.58
N SER A 597 7.36 38.91 2.68
CA SER A 597 6.43 39.81 3.39
C SER A 597 6.77 39.99 4.88
N LYS A 598 7.46 39.01 5.47
CA LYS A 598 7.92 39.07 6.86
C LYS A 598 9.22 39.84 7.01
N GLU A 599 10.13 39.72 6.04
CA GLU A 599 11.37 40.49 5.96
C GLU A 599 11.08 41.99 5.73
N GLU A 600 10.12 42.30 4.85
CA GLU A 600 9.63 43.67 4.63
C GLU A 600 8.99 44.27 5.89
N ARG A 601 8.24 43.47 6.68
CA ARG A 601 7.70 43.90 7.99
C ARG A 601 8.74 44.00 9.11
N GLY A 602 9.90 43.35 8.96
CA GLY A 602 11.02 43.46 9.89
C GLY A 602 11.95 44.64 9.58
N ALA A 603 11.80 45.25 8.41
CA ALA A 603 12.60 46.38 7.94
C ALA A 603 11.95 47.75 8.23
N GLU A 604 10.74 47.79 8.79
CA GLU A 604 10.20 49.04 9.35
C GLU A 604 10.98 49.37 10.64
N PRO A 605 11.65 50.54 10.72
CA PRO A 605 12.35 50.94 11.93
C PRO A 605 11.32 51.08 13.07
N ARG A 606 11.56 50.36 14.17
CA ARG A 606 10.78 50.45 15.41
C ARG A 606 10.83 51.83 16.02
#